data_AF-A0AAW6EJ49-F1
#
_entry.id   AF-A0AAW6EJ49-F1
#
_cell.length_a   1.000
_cell.length_b   1.000
_cell.length_c   1.000
_cell.angle_alpha   90.00
_cell.angle_beta   90.00
_cell.angle_gamma   90.00
#
_symmetry.space_group_name_H-M   'P 1'
#
loop_
_entity.id
_entity.type
_entity.pdbx_description
1 polymer ?
#
loop_
_entity_poly.entity_id
_entity_poly.type
_entity_poly.pdbx_seq_one_letter_code
_entity_poly.pdbx_strand_id
1 'polypeptide(L)'
;MKKKLKKYISIISTMVLILAFSFINIINIEAASTHLLVINSKTNRMGYYVNNKFVREYMVATGKKSTPTPQGKFKIVNKIKNRPYYSGGIPGGDPRNPLGDRWLGLQVGLTYGTTYGIHGNNNESSIGKHVSGGCIRMHNKEIRDLFEKIPNKSEVIIKYTDQSFKQIAAGYKISLTDGNEIKTGWQTIGGKKYYYNSKGQKVTGWQTISGKKYYFDANGVMQTGLKNLNGNSYYFANDGIMRTGWQEVVKGRKSYFDSNGVMKIKWQVIDGKKYYLNPLNGVALWNWQYLDGNKYYFGPDGVLRTGLQTVGNEKYYFGNDGIMRTGWQEVVKGRRSYFDNNGVMKIKWQVIDGKRYYLNPLNGVSLWYWQELDGNKYYFGNDGVVRTGWQIIDGKKYYFNPDGSMQQRWEELDGNMYYFGFDGTVRTGWQNINEKTYYFNGDGVLQKGIVEIDGKSYYFNEYGEMERNTVVGNGVIIDENGVIIDFGEGM
;
A
#
# COMPACT_ATOMS: atom_id res chain seq x y z
N MET A 1 -11.47 -13.09 -67.05
CA MET A 1 -10.20 -12.41 -66.72
C MET A 1 -10.42 -10.90 -66.66
N LYS A 2 -10.67 -10.36 -65.45
CA LYS A 2 -10.95 -8.94 -65.21
C LYS A 2 -9.66 -8.12 -65.35
N LYS A 3 -9.46 -7.57 -66.55
CA LYS A 3 -8.44 -6.56 -66.87
C LYS A 3 -8.88 -5.18 -66.36
N LYS A 4 -7.94 -4.52 -65.67
CA LYS A 4 -7.63 -3.08 -65.67
C LYS A 4 -8.65 -2.18 -66.41
N LEU A 5 -9.39 -1.35 -65.67
CA LEU A 5 -9.63 0.09 -65.94
C LEU A 5 -10.66 0.61 -64.91
N LYS A 6 -10.20 1.37 -63.90
CA LYS A 6 -10.96 2.38 -63.10
C LYS A 6 -10.17 2.71 -61.83
N LYS A 7 -9.14 3.55 -61.96
CA LYS A 7 -8.48 4.24 -60.84
C LYS A 7 -8.09 5.67 -61.23
N TYR A 8 -9.06 6.38 -61.81
CA TYR A 8 -9.10 7.84 -61.96
C TYR A 8 -10.58 8.22 -61.91
N ILE A 9 -10.91 9.36 -61.28
CA ILE A 9 -12.25 9.80 -60.82
C ILE A 9 -12.55 9.39 -59.36
N SER A 10 -11.76 9.92 -58.42
CA SER A 10 -12.25 10.31 -57.08
C SER A 10 -11.23 11.20 -56.33
N ILE A 11 -10.61 12.18 -57.02
CA ILE A 11 -9.76 13.20 -56.37
C ILE A 11 -9.88 14.54 -57.13
N ILE A 12 -11.09 15.02 -57.44
CA ILE A 12 -11.35 16.43 -57.80
C ILE A 12 -12.79 16.81 -57.37
N SER A 13 -13.07 16.78 -56.06
CA SER A 13 -14.27 17.42 -55.47
C SER A 13 -14.04 17.84 -54.01
N THR A 14 -12.79 18.12 -53.62
CA THR A 14 -12.44 18.63 -52.28
C THR A 14 -11.34 19.69 -52.35
N MET A 15 -11.38 20.55 -53.38
CA MET A 15 -10.38 21.63 -53.52
C MET A 15 -10.93 22.88 -54.22
N VAL A 16 -12.20 23.22 -54.00
CA VAL A 16 -12.78 24.53 -54.40
C VAL A 16 -13.74 25.12 -53.34
N LEU A 17 -14.05 24.42 -52.24
CA LEU A 17 -14.96 24.93 -51.18
C LEU A 17 -14.27 25.42 -49.90
N ILE A 18 -13.00 25.88 -49.98
CA ILE A 18 -12.25 26.45 -48.85
C ILE A 18 -11.69 27.87 -49.16
N LEU A 19 -11.97 28.45 -50.33
CA LEU A 19 -11.49 29.80 -50.72
C LEU A 19 -12.61 30.82 -50.97
N ALA A 20 -13.72 30.74 -50.25
CA ALA A 20 -14.83 31.71 -50.35
C ALA A 20 -15.49 32.08 -49.01
N PHE A 21 -14.80 31.93 -47.87
CA PHE A 21 -15.31 32.36 -46.55
C PHE A 21 -14.26 33.06 -45.67
N SER A 22 -13.28 33.70 -46.28
CA SER A 22 -12.36 34.60 -45.58
C SER A 22 -12.47 35.97 -46.23
N PHE A 23 -13.46 36.76 -45.80
CA PHE A 23 -13.51 38.23 -45.72
C PHE A 23 -14.96 38.69 -45.45
N ILE A 24 -15.58 38.18 -44.37
CA ILE A 24 -16.61 38.95 -43.68
C ILE A 24 -15.85 39.74 -42.63
N ASN A 25 -15.61 41.03 -42.91
CA ASN A 25 -15.26 41.98 -41.86
C ASN A 25 -16.46 42.05 -40.91
N ILE A 26 -16.40 41.25 -39.84
CA ILE A 26 -17.27 41.44 -38.69
C ILE A 26 -16.83 42.76 -38.09
N ILE A 27 -17.56 43.82 -38.41
CA ILE A 27 -17.52 45.05 -37.62
C ILE A 27 -18.03 44.62 -36.24
N ASN A 28 -17.12 44.42 -35.29
CA ASN A 28 -17.48 44.32 -33.89
C ASN A 28 -18.08 45.68 -33.52
N ILE A 29 -19.42 45.75 -33.54
CA ILE A 29 -20.13 46.80 -32.83
C ILE A 29 -19.90 46.47 -31.35
N GLU A 30 -18.88 47.09 -30.78
CA GLU A 30 -18.64 47.02 -29.34
C GLU A 30 -19.91 47.51 -28.66
N ALA A 31 -20.61 46.62 -27.94
CA ALA A 31 -21.80 47.00 -27.20
C ALA A 31 -21.44 48.18 -26.29
N ALA A 32 -22.22 49.26 -26.36
CA ALA A 32 -21.94 50.47 -25.61
C ALA A 32 -21.75 50.12 -24.14
N SER A 33 -20.57 50.43 -23.59
CA SER A 33 -20.25 50.15 -22.21
C SER A 33 -21.20 50.92 -21.28
N THR A 34 -21.68 50.25 -20.24
CA THR A 34 -22.57 50.88 -19.25
C THR A 34 -21.74 51.46 -18.12
N HIS A 35 -21.97 52.73 -17.79
CA HIS A 35 -21.23 53.43 -16.74
C HIS A 35 -22.15 53.80 -15.59
N LEU A 36 -21.68 53.54 -14.37
CA LEU A 36 -22.42 53.79 -13.14
C LEU A 36 -21.52 54.44 -12.09
N LEU A 37 -22.04 55.50 -11.46
CA LEU A 37 -21.49 56.05 -10.22
C LEU A 37 -22.42 55.71 -9.05
N VAL A 38 -21.86 55.19 -7.96
CA VAL A 38 -22.59 54.95 -6.71
C VAL A 38 -21.97 55.80 -5.61
N ILE A 39 -22.71 56.78 -5.10
CA ILE A 39 -22.28 57.72 -4.08
C ILE A 39 -22.92 57.32 -2.75
N ASN A 40 -22.09 57.09 -1.74
CA ASN A 40 -22.53 57.04 -0.36
C ASN A 40 -22.24 58.42 0.28
N SER A 41 -23.29 59.22 0.37
CA SER A 41 -23.25 60.57 0.94
C SER A 41 -23.15 60.60 2.46
N LYS A 42 -23.27 59.46 3.16
CA LYS A 42 -22.96 59.36 4.61
C LYS A 42 -21.46 59.22 4.84
N THR A 43 -20.78 58.43 4.01
CA THR A 43 -19.34 58.15 4.14
C THR A 43 -18.46 59.05 3.27
N ASN A 44 -19.04 59.92 2.44
CA ASN A 44 -18.31 60.78 1.52
C ASN A 44 -17.41 60.00 0.53
N ARG A 45 -17.92 58.87 0.04
CA ARG A 45 -17.26 58.00 -0.95
C ARG A 45 -18.11 57.84 -2.21
N MET A 46 -17.45 57.67 -3.34
CA MET A 46 -18.08 57.40 -4.64
C MET A 46 -17.36 56.27 -5.38
N GLY A 47 -18.07 55.19 -5.70
CA GLY A 47 -17.58 54.11 -6.55
C GLY A 47 -17.93 54.36 -8.03
N TYR A 48 -16.99 54.06 -8.92
CA TYR A 48 -17.16 54.10 -10.37
C TYR A 48 -17.07 52.68 -10.95
N TYR A 49 -18.05 52.34 -11.78
CA TYR A 49 -18.24 51.01 -12.34
C TYR A 49 -18.45 51.11 -13.85
N VAL A 50 -17.87 50.14 -14.58
CA VAL A 50 -18.07 49.96 -16.02
C VAL A 50 -18.53 48.53 -16.24
N ASN A 51 -19.66 48.34 -16.94
CA ASN A 51 -20.30 47.04 -17.12
C ASN A 51 -20.51 46.29 -15.78
N ASN A 52 -20.95 47.04 -14.75
CA ASN A 52 -21.11 46.57 -13.37
C ASN A 52 -19.84 46.04 -12.67
N LYS A 53 -18.66 46.21 -13.26
CA LYS A 53 -17.37 45.87 -12.65
C LYS A 53 -16.78 47.09 -11.98
N PHE A 54 -16.27 46.91 -10.76
CA PHE A 54 -15.58 47.98 -10.04
C PHE A 54 -14.36 48.48 -10.82
N VAL A 55 -14.26 49.79 -11.00
CA VAL A 55 -13.11 50.45 -11.66
C VAL A 55 -12.29 51.24 -10.65
N ARG A 56 -12.94 52.09 -9.86
CA ARG A 56 -12.25 52.97 -8.91
C ARG A 56 -13.19 53.51 -7.84
N GLU A 57 -12.66 53.80 -6.66
CA GLU A 57 -13.32 54.56 -5.61
C GLU A 57 -12.68 55.95 -5.47
N TYR A 58 -13.50 56.95 -5.19
CA TYR A 58 -13.13 58.35 -4.96
C TYR A 58 -13.60 58.82 -3.58
N MET A 59 -12.77 59.63 -2.92
CA MET A 59 -13.22 60.46 -1.80
C MET A 59 -13.88 61.72 -2.36
N VAL A 60 -15.01 62.13 -1.81
CA VAL A 60 -15.79 63.27 -2.33
C VAL A 60 -16.25 64.18 -1.20
N ALA A 61 -16.59 65.44 -1.47
CA ALA A 61 -17.36 66.26 -0.53
C ALA A 61 -18.84 66.24 -0.92
N THR A 62 -19.74 66.20 0.07
CA THR A 62 -21.19 66.21 -0.17
C THR A 62 -21.89 67.36 0.56
N GLY A 63 -23.20 67.46 0.40
CA GLY A 63 -24.02 68.53 0.93
C GLY A 63 -24.06 68.56 2.45
N LYS A 64 -23.98 69.76 3.04
CA LYS A 64 -24.18 69.96 4.49
C LYS A 64 -25.64 69.67 4.88
N LYS A 65 -25.89 69.50 6.18
CA LYS A 65 -27.24 69.18 6.72
C LYS A 65 -28.34 70.13 6.24
N SER A 66 -28.05 71.43 6.09
CA SER A 66 -29.03 72.43 5.65
C SER A 66 -29.32 72.40 4.14
N THR A 67 -28.43 71.81 3.34
CA THR A 67 -28.54 71.69 1.87
C THR A 67 -27.99 70.32 1.46
N PRO A 68 -28.69 69.23 1.83
CA PRO A 68 -28.17 67.88 1.67
C PRO A 68 -28.03 67.51 0.19
N THR A 69 -27.09 66.61 -0.12
CA THR A 69 -26.99 66.06 -1.47
C THR A 69 -28.28 65.28 -1.81
N PRO A 70 -28.86 65.48 -3.02
CA PRO A 70 -30.09 64.81 -3.42
C PRO A 70 -29.92 63.29 -3.41
N GLN A 71 -30.97 62.60 -2.97
CA GLN A 71 -30.99 61.14 -2.79
C GLN A 71 -31.81 60.51 -3.92
N GLY A 72 -31.33 59.43 -4.53
CA GLY A 72 -32.06 58.75 -5.60
C GLY A 72 -31.17 58.22 -6.72
N LYS A 73 -31.81 57.85 -7.84
CA LYS A 73 -31.14 57.43 -9.08
C LYS A 73 -31.32 58.53 -10.12
N PHE A 74 -30.20 59.02 -10.65
CA PHE A 74 -30.10 60.15 -11.55
C PHE A 74 -29.29 59.77 -12.80
N LYS A 75 -29.24 60.69 -13.76
CA LYS A 75 -28.37 60.58 -14.93
C LYS A 75 -27.51 61.82 -15.07
N ILE A 76 -26.29 61.65 -15.58
CA ILE A 76 -25.52 62.75 -16.12
C ILE A 76 -26.20 63.20 -17.41
N VAL A 77 -26.52 64.49 -17.55
CA VAL A 77 -27.23 65.04 -18.72
C VAL A 77 -26.44 66.10 -19.48
N ASN A 78 -25.46 66.72 -18.84
CA ASN A 78 -24.53 67.63 -19.49
C ASN A 78 -23.12 67.49 -18.90
N LYS A 79 -22.13 67.90 -19.68
CA LYS A 79 -20.71 67.89 -19.33
C LYS A 79 -20.12 69.22 -19.77
N ILE A 80 -19.61 70.03 -18.84
CA ILE A 80 -19.14 71.38 -19.12
C ILE A 80 -17.69 71.54 -18.63
N LYS A 81 -16.81 71.99 -19.51
CA LYS A 81 -15.45 72.44 -19.15
C LYS A 81 -15.53 73.92 -18.75
N ASN A 82 -14.87 74.30 -17.65
CA ASN A 82 -14.80 75.68 -17.17
C ASN A 82 -16.19 76.34 -17.02
N ARG A 83 -17.11 75.73 -16.27
CA ARG A 83 -18.43 76.31 -16.03
C ARG A 83 -18.32 77.57 -15.15
N PRO A 84 -18.87 78.73 -15.55
CA PRO A 84 -18.93 79.91 -14.69
C PRO A 84 -19.70 79.63 -13.38
N TYR A 85 -19.29 80.29 -12.30
CA TYR A 85 -20.05 80.29 -11.04
C TYR A 85 -20.91 81.54 -10.96
N TYR A 86 -22.09 81.46 -11.58
CA TYR A 86 -23.01 82.60 -11.77
C TYR A 86 -23.38 83.31 -10.45
N SER A 87 -23.70 82.56 -9.39
CA SER A 87 -24.11 83.14 -8.10
C SER A 87 -23.02 83.97 -7.42
N GLY A 88 -21.75 83.75 -7.75
CA GLY A 88 -20.62 84.53 -7.24
C GLY A 88 -19.95 85.41 -8.29
N GLY A 89 -20.50 85.49 -9.52
CA GLY A 89 -19.92 86.26 -10.61
C GLY A 89 -18.52 85.82 -11.04
N ILE A 90 -18.11 84.57 -10.78
CA ILE A 90 -16.75 84.10 -11.06
C ILE A 90 -16.69 83.45 -12.45
N PRO A 91 -15.80 83.91 -13.35
CA PRO A 91 -15.62 83.30 -14.66
C PRO A 91 -15.27 81.81 -14.61
N GLY A 92 -15.55 81.12 -15.72
CA GLY A 92 -15.13 79.74 -15.91
C GLY A 92 -13.60 79.62 -15.99
N GLY A 93 -13.02 78.64 -15.30
CA GLY A 93 -11.57 78.39 -15.33
C GLY A 93 -10.75 79.24 -14.36
N ASP A 94 -11.36 80.21 -13.67
CA ASP A 94 -10.70 80.95 -12.59
C ASP A 94 -10.38 80.01 -11.41
N PRO A 95 -9.15 80.01 -10.85
CA PRO A 95 -8.77 79.16 -9.70
C PRO A 95 -9.67 79.33 -8.47
N ARG A 96 -10.33 80.48 -8.32
CA ARG A 96 -11.26 80.77 -7.21
C ARG A 96 -12.64 80.16 -7.45
N ASN A 97 -12.94 79.63 -8.63
CA ASN A 97 -14.25 79.08 -8.95
C ASN A 97 -14.51 77.80 -8.13
N PRO A 98 -15.52 77.79 -7.23
CA PRO A 98 -15.78 76.65 -6.35
C PRO A 98 -16.29 75.41 -7.08
N LEU A 99 -16.63 75.53 -8.37
CA LEU A 99 -17.02 74.41 -9.22
C LEU A 99 -15.81 73.66 -9.81
N GLY A 100 -14.61 74.24 -9.72
CA GLY A 100 -13.44 73.75 -10.45
C GLY A 100 -13.62 73.86 -11.97
N ASP A 101 -12.84 73.07 -12.72
CA ASP A 101 -12.75 73.19 -14.19
C ASP A 101 -13.51 72.10 -14.97
N ARG A 102 -14.18 71.17 -14.27
CA ARG A 102 -15.01 70.12 -14.85
C ARG A 102 -16.33 69.99 -14.10
N TRP A 103 -17.43 69.94 -14.85
CA TRP A 103 -18.79 69.81 -14.36
C TRP A 103 -19.51 68.65 -15.04
N LEU A 104 -20.06 67.73 -14.25
CA LEU A 104 -20.98 66.66 -14.68
C LEU A 104 -22.37 66.96 -14.08
N GLY A 105 -23.27 67.51 -14.89
CA GLY A 105 -24.60 67.93 -14.43
C GLY A 105 -25.55 66.76 -14.21
N LEU A 106 -26.17 66.71 -13.04
CA LEU A 106 -27.13 65.67 -12.65
C LEU A 106 -28.56 66.09 -12.94
N GLN A 107 -29.33 65.22 -13.59
CA GLN A 107 -30.78 65.42 -13.75
C GLN A 107 -31.50 65.20 -12.42
N VAL A 108 -31.75 66.28 -11.68
CA VAL A 108 -32.52 66.26 -10.43
C VAL A 108 -33.79 67.08 -10.66
N GLY A 109 -34.97 66.47 -10.67
CA GLY A 109 -36.22 67.16 -11.02
C GLY A 109 -36.13 67.85 -12.40
N LEU A 110 -36.59 69.10 -12.51
CA LEU A 110 -36.57 69.91 -13.73
C LEU A 110 -35.30 70.79 -13.87
N THR A 111 -34.18 70.39 -13.26
CA THR A 111 -32.95 71.21 -13.23
C THR A 111 -32.07 71.07 -14.48
N TYR A 112 -32.29 70.05 -15.31
CA TYR A 112 -31.54 69.80 -16.56
C TYR A 112 -30.01 69.76 -16.39
N GLY A 113 -29.52 69.39 -15.20
CA GLY A 113 -28.08 69.34 -14.87
C GLY A 113 -27.43 70.70 -14.64
N THR A 114 -28.23 71.75 -14.39
CA THR A 114 -27.70 73.12 -14.15
C THR A 114 -27.56 73.46 -12.68
N THR A 115 -28.31 72.80 -11.80
CA THR A 115 -28.36 73.10 -10.35
C THR A 115 -27.46 72.18 -9.53
N TYR A 116 -27.52 70.87 -9.77
CA TYR A 116 -26.73 69.86 -9.04
C TYR A 116 -25.75 69.17 -9.99
N GLY A 117 -24.54 68.94 -9.51
CA GLY A 117 -23.48 68.33 -10.31
C GLY A 117 -22.44 67.60 -9.48
N ILE A 118 -21.71 66.73 -10.17
CA ILE A 118 -20.42 66.19 -9.71
C ILE A 118 -19.34 67.02 -10.38
N HIS A 119 -18.53 67.73 -9.62
CA HIS A 119 -17.63 68.73 -10.17
C HIS A 119 -16.30 68.81 -9.42
N GLY A 120 -15.36 69.58 -9.96
CA GLY A 120 -14.08 69.88 -9.32
C GLY A 120 -14.24 70.77 -8.08
N ASN A 121 -13.18 71.46 -7.69
CA ASN A 121 -13.18 72.14 -6.41
C ASN A 121 -12.06 73.20 -6.34
N ASN A 122 -12.25 74.28 -5.60
CA ASN A 122 -11.20 75.27 -5.30
C ASN A 122 -10.64 75.12 -3.88
N ASN A 123 -11.20 74.25 -3.05
CA ASN A 123 -10.78 74.03 -1.67
C ASN A 123 -10.55 72.53 -1.40
N GLU A 124 -9.37 72.02 -1.71
CA GLU A 124 -9.08 70.58 -1.64
C GLU A 124 -9.30 69.98 -0.23
N SER A 125 -9.13 70.77 0.83
CA SER A 125 -9.37 70.33 2.21
C SER A 125 -10.84 70.03 2.56
N SER A 126 -11.77 70.36 1.65
CA SER A 126 -13.20 70.10 1.79
C SER A 126 -13.60 68.67 1.40
N ILE A 127 -12.75 67.95 0.64
CA ILE A 127 -13.00 66.57 0.24
C ILE A 127 -13.06 65.66 1.48
N GLY A 128 -14.06 64.77 1.52
CA GLY A 128 -14.36 63.93 2.68
C GLY A 128 -15.34 64.52 3.71
N LYS A 129 -15.83 65.75 3.49
CA LYS A 129 -16.69 66.47 4.45
C LYS A 129 -18.08 66.80 3.85
N HIS A 130 -19.05 67.08 4.73
CA HIS A 130 -20.41 67.53 4.37
C HIS A 130 -20.48 69.08 4.36
N VAL A 131 -20.08 69.70 3.26
CA VAL A 131 -19.80 71.15 3.19
C VAL A 131 -20.36 71.84 1.95
N SER A 132 -20.83 71.09 0.95
CA SER A 132 -21.33 71.68 -0.29
C SER A 132 -22.79 72.16 -0.16
N GLY A 133 -23.27 72.90 -1.16
CA GLY A 133 -24.68 73.25 -1.33
C GLY A 133 -25.56 72.13 -1.89
N GLY A 134 -25.12 70.88 -1.79
CA GLY A 134 -25.81 69.70 -2.33
C GLY A 134 -25.07 69.01 -3.48
N CYS A 135 -24.15 69.71 -4.16
CA CYS A 135 -23.28 69.11 -5.18
C CYS A 135 -22.27 68.11 -4.61
N ILE A 136 -21.69 67.28 -5.46
CA ILE A 136 -20.61 66.37 -5.10
C ILE A 136 -19.31 66.98 -5.61
N ARG A 137 -18.38 67.31 -4.71
CA ARG A 137 -17.07 67.86 -5.07
C ARG A 137 -16.02 66.77 -5.11
N MET A 138 -15.12 66.84 -6.08
CA MET A 138 -13.99 65.94 -6.25
C MET A 138 -12.68 66.72 -6.31
N HIS A 139 -11.57 66.03 -6.07
CA HIS A 139 -10.24 66.56 -6.39
C HIS A 139 -10.16 66.90 -7.89
N ASN A 140 -9.58 68.05 -8.25
CA ASN A 140 -9.54 68.50 -9.65
C ASN A 140 -8.84 67.49 -10.58
N LYS A 141 -7.79 66.83 -10.10
CA LYS A 141 -7.10 65.77 -10.86
C LYS A 141 -8.02 64.58 -11.19
N GLU A 142 -8.86 64.18 -10.24
CA GLU A 142 -9.72 63.00 -10.36
C GLU A 142 -10.96 63.26 -11.21
N ILE A 143 -11.58 64.43 -11.07
CA ILE A 143 -12.72 64.79 -11.92
C ILE A 143 -12.30 64.99 -13.38
N ARG A 144 -11.08 65.47 -13.66
CA ARG A 144 -10.57 65.56 -15.05
C ARG A 144 -10.48 64.18 -15.70
N ASP A 145 -9.94 63.20 -14.99
CA ASP A 145 -9.86 61.81 -15.46
C ASP A 145 -11.24 61.18 -15.65
N LEU A 146 -12.12 61.33 -14.64
CA LEU A 146 -13.48 60.81 -14.72
C LEU A 146 -14.27 61.49 -15.86
N PHE A 147 -14.10 62.80 -16.05
CA PHE A 147 -14.80 63.57 -17.08
C PHE A 147 -14.48 63.06 -18.48
N GLU A 148 -13.25 62.67 -18.79
CA GLU A 148 -12.93 62.12 -20.11
C GLU A 148 -13.48 60.69 -20.28
N LYS A 149 -13.58 59.91 -19.20
CA LYS A 149 -14.00 58.50 -19.23
C LYS A 149 -15.51 58.27 -19.18
N ILE A 150 -16.26 59.11 -18.46
CA ILE A 150 -17.69 58.87 -18.21
C ILE A 150 -18.56 59.48 -19.32
N PRO A 151 -19.36 58.67 -20.06
CA PRO A 151 -20.25 59.19 -21.10
C PRO A 151 -21.39 60.04 -20.54
N ASN A 152 -21.96 60.90 -21.38
CA ASN A 152 -23.26 61.49 -21.07
C ASN A 152 -24.33 60.38 -20.96
N LYS A 153 -25.40 60.60 -20.19
CA LYS A 153 -26.45 59.62 -19.85
C LYS A 153 -26.05 58.49 -18.88
N SER A 154 -24.81 58.47 -18.38
CA SER A 154 -24.36 57.53 -17.35
C SER A 154 -25.22 57.62 -16.09
N GLU A 155 -25.46 56.47 -15.45
CA GLU A 155 -26.31 56.40 -14.25
C GLU A 155 -25.53 56.82 -13.00
N VAL A 156 -26.24 57.48 -12.08
CA VAL A 156 -25.70 57.95 -10.80
C VAL A 156 -26.67 57.59 -9.69
N ILE A 157 -26.26 56.79 -8.72
CA ILE A 157 -27.07 56.44 -7.55
C ILE A 157 -26.48 57.14 -6.34
N ILE A 158 -27.31 57.88 -5.60
CA ILE A 158 -26.89 58.59 -4.39
C ILE A 158 -27.76 58.12 -3.23
N LYS A 159 -27.10 57.64 -2.16
CA LYS A 159 -27.75 57.26 -0.90
C LYS A 159 -26.98 57.78 0.30
N TYR A 160 -27.69 58.09 1.39
CA TYR A 160 -27.16 58.39 2.72
C TYR A 160 -27.50 57.20 3.60
N THR A 161 -26.52 56.31 3.82
CA THR A 161 -26.78 54.99 4.39
C THR A 161 -25.50 54.35 4.90
N ASP A 162 -25.61 53.35 5.79
CA ASP A 162 -24.50 52.48 6.20
C ASP A 162 -24.25 51.32 5.22
N GLN A 163 -25.07 51.22 4.17
CA GLN A 163 -24.92 50.19 3.13
C GLN A 163 -23.65 50.39 2.29
N SER A 164 -23.03 49.27 1.90
CA SER A 164 -21.96 49.25 0.90
C SER A 164 -22.47 49.63 -0.50
N PHE A 165 -21.57 49.96 -1.43
CA PHE A 165 -21.96 50.26 -2.82
C PHE A 165 -22.74 49.12 -3.47
N LYS A 166 -22.36 47.86 -3.21
CA LYS A 166 -23.06 46.66 -3.70
C LYS A 166 -24.48 46.58 -3.17
N GLN A 167 -24.69 46.84 -1.88
CA GLN A 167 -26.01 46.87 -1.26
C GLN A 167 -26.87 48.03 -1.78
N ILE A 168 -26.29 49.22 -1.96
CA ILE A 168 -26.96 50.37 -2.57
C ILE A 168 -27.43 50.02 -3.99
N ALA A 169 -26.53 49.50 -4.84
CA ALA A 169 -26.84 49.13 -6.22
C ALA A 169 -27.86 47.99 -6.32
N ALA A 170 -27.79 46.99 -5.43
CA ALA A 170 -28.76 45.90 -5.36
C ALA A 170 -30.19 46.41 -5.12
N GLY A 171 -30.37 47.47 -4.32
CA GLY A 171 -31.66 48.15 -4.13
C GLY A 171 -32.26 48.73 -5.42
N TYR A 172 -31.44 48.94 -6.45
CA TYR A 172 -31.85 49.37 -7.79
C TYR A 172 -31.81 48.24 -8.83
N LYS A 173 -31.77 46.97 -8.37
CA LYS A 173 -31.68 45.76 -9.21
C LYS A 173 -30.39 45.71 -10.06
N ILE A 174 -29.32 46.33 -9.59
CA ILE A 174 -28.00 46.29 -10.23
C ILE A 174 -27.08 45.38 -9.41
N SER A 175 -26.55 44.34 -10.03
CA SER A 175 -25.57 43.45 -9.40
C SER A 175 -24.16 43.92 -9.73
N LEU A 176 -23.43 44.40 -8.72
CA LEU A 176 -22.03 44.82 -8.85
C LEU A 176 -21.09 43.65 -8.61
N THR A 177 -20.01 43.61 -9.38
CA THR A 177 -18.91 42.66 -9.23
C THR A 177 -17.67 43.39 -8.74
N ASP A 178 -17.25 43.03 -7.52
CA ASP A 178 -16.03 43.54 -6.90
C ASP A 178 -14.88 42.73 -7.51
N GLY A 179 -14.05 43.34 -8.35
CA GLY A 179 -12.98 42.66 -9.10
C GLY A 179 -11.85 42.03 -8.27
N ASN A 180 -12.08 41.73 -6.98
CA ASN A 180 -11.19 41.06 -6.04
C ASN A 180 -12.02 40.25 -5.02
N GLU A 181 -12.37 39.01 -5.34
CA GLU A 181 -12.81 38.05 -4.32
C GLU A 181 -11.59 37.53 -3.56
N ILE A 182 -11.61 37.66 -2.23
CA ILE A 182 -10.65 36.99 -1.36
C ILE A 182 -10.88 35.49 -1.50
N LYS A 183 -9.96 34.79 -2.18
CA LYS A 183 -10.03 33.33 -2.32
C LYS A 183 -9.82 32.69 -0.95
N THR A 184 -10.85 32.05 -0.40
CA THR A 184 -10.78 31.24 0.82
C THR A 184 -11.02 29.76 0.52
N GLY A 185 -10.63 28.87 1.44
CA GLY A 185 -10.83 27.43 1.31
C GLY A 185 -9.90 26.77 0.29
N TRP A 186 -10.33 25.62 -0.25
CA TRP A 186 -9.56 24.86 -1.24
C TRP A 186 -9.50 25.58 -2.59
N GLN A 187 -8.29 25.73 -3.12
CA GLN A 187 -8.05 26.38 -4.41
C GLN A 187 -7.09 25.55 -5.26
N THR A 188 -7.38 25.42 -6.55
CA THR A 188 -6.48 24.77 -7.52
C THR A 188 -5.90 25.84 -8.45
N ILE A 189 -4.59 26.02 -8.42
CA ILE A 189 -3.88 27.06 -9.21
C ILE A 189 -2.71 26.39 -9.91
N GLY A 190 -2.71 26.38 -11.25
CA GLY A 190 -1.68 25.72 -12.05
C GLY A 190 -1.56 24.22 -11.76
N GLY A 191 -2.69 23.53 -11.57
CA GLY A 191 -2.74 22.09 -11.25
C GLY A 191 -2.36 21.72 -9.81
N LYS A 192 -1.87 22.68 -9.00
CA LYS A 192 -1.51 22.48 -7.60
C LYS A 192 -2.66 22.88 -6.68
N LYS A 193 -2.85 22.14 -5.59
CA LYS A 193 -3.86 22.43 -4.57
C LYS A 193 -3.29 23.24 -3.42
N TYR A 194 -4.08 24.21 -2.96
CA TYR A 194 -3.79 25.13 -1.88
C TYR A 194 -4.99 25.22 -0.95
N TYR A 195 -4.78 25.62 0.30
CA TYR A 195 -5.86 25.99 1.20
C TYR A 195 -5.64 27.41 1.72
N TYR A 196 -6.67 28.24 1.63
CA TYR A 196 -6.65 29.62 2.07
C TYR A 196 -7.52 29.76 3.33
N ASN A 197 -6.97 30.36 4.38
CA ASN A 197 -7.71 30.60 5.62
C ASN A 197 -8.81 31.68 5.42
N SER A 198 -9.58 31.96 6.47
CA SER A 198 -10.66 32.96 6.44
C SER A 198 -10.20 34.39 6.12
N LYS A 199 -8.90 34.68 6.23
CA LYS A 199 -8.28 35.97 5.89
C LYS A 199 -7.73 35.99 4.46
N GLY A 200 -7.93 34.93 3.67
CA GLY A 200 -7.37 34.81 2.33
C GLY A 200 -5.86 34.58 2.29
N GLN A 201 -5.27 34.10 3.38
CA GLN A 201 -3.86 33.74 3.42
C GLN A 201 -3.70 32.25 3.16
N LYS A 202 -2.72 31.89 2.34
CA LYS A 202 -2.37 30.50 2.08
C LYS A 202 -1.77 29.87 3.34
N VAL A 203 -2.27 28.69 3.72
CA VAL A 203 -1.72 27.93 4.86
C VAL A 203 -0.49 27.12 4.44
N THR A 204 0.39 26.85 5.40
CA THR A 204 1.59 26.02 5.26
C THR A 204 1.68 25.03 6.43
N GLY A 205 2.55 24.02 6.30
CA GLY A 205 2.77 23.00 7.33
C GLY A 205 1.58 22.07 7.55
N TRP A 206 1.50 21.49 8.75
CA TRP A 206 0.42 20.61 9.17
C TRP A 206 -0.89 21.37 9.38
N GLN A 207 -1.97 20.87 8.79
CA GLN A 207 -3.30 21.48 8.91
C GLN A 207 -4.36 20.40 9.11
N THR A 208 -5.33 20.69 9.98
CA THR A 208 -6.53 19.86 10.15
C THR A 208 -7.71 20.59 9.52
N ILE A 209 -8.24 20.05 8.43
CA ILE A 209 -9.33 20.65 7.66
C ILE A 209 -10.47 19.64 7.64
N SER A 210 -11.61 20.01 8.23
CA SER A 210 -12.78 19.12 8.36
C SER A 210 -12.43 17.75 8.98
N GLY A 211 -11.64 17.75 10.06
CA GLY A 211 -11.22 16.55 10.78
C GLY A 211 -10.14 15.70 10.09
N LYS A 212 -9.67 16.09 8.90
CA LYS A 212 -8.65 15.37 8.13
C LYS A 212 -7.32 16.12 8.20
N LYS A 213 -6.21 15.38 8.35
CA LYS A 213 -4.86 15.96 8.39
C LYS A 213 -4.26 16.06 6.99
N TYR A 214 -3.69 17.22 6.69
CA TYR A 214 -2.99 17.56 5.46
C TYR A 214 -1.64 18.17 5.80
N TYR A 215 -0.71 18.15 4.84
CA TYR A 215 0.54 18.89 4.94
C TYR A 215 0.75 19.76 3.70
N PHE A 216 1.11 21.01 3.92
CA PHE A 216 1.40 22.00 2.88
C PHE A 216 2.87 22.39 2.96
N ASP A 217 3.58 22.45 1.83
CA ASP A 217 4.97 22.88 1.82
C ASP A 217 5.13 24.39 2.14
N ALA A 218 6.38 24.89 2.13
CA ALA A 218 6.67 26.29 2.41
C ALA A 218 6.01 27.27 1.41
N ASN A 219 5.68 26.81 0.18
CA ASN A 219 4.96 27.57 -0.82
C ASN A 219 3.42 27.39 -0.71
N GLY A 220 2.99 26.62 0.30
CA GLY A 220 1.65 26.20 0.64
C GLY A 220 1.02 25.23 -0.36
N VAL A 221 1.82 24.50 -1.14
CA VAL A 221 1.32 23.43 -2.01
C VAL A 221 1.02 22.20 -1.17
N MET A 222 -0.20 21.68 -1.30
CA MET A 222 -0.62 20.44 -0.63
C MET A 222 0.26 19.27 -1.08
N GLN A 223 0.84 18.55 -0.14
CA GLN A 223 1.68 17.40 -0.41
C GLN A 223 0.85 16.12 -0.58
N THR A 224 1.33 15.25 -1.46
CA THR A 224 0.86 13.88 -1.68
C THR A 224 2.05 12.91 -1.72
N GLY A 225 1.78 11.61 -1.65
CA GLY A 225 2.77 10.54 -1.60
C GLY A 225 3.46 10.39 -0.24
N LEU A 226 4.57 9.65 -0.24
CA LEU A 226 5.48 9.51 0.90
C LEU A 226 6.26 10.81 1.11
N LYS A 227 6.28 11.32 2.34
CA LYS A 227 7.04 12.52 2.73
C LYS A 227 7.75 12.30 4.04
N ASN A 228 9.06 12.55 4.05
CA ASN A 228 9.82 12.65 5.28
C ASN A 228 9.73 14.08 5.82
N LEU A 229 9.17 14.22 7.02
CA LEU A 229 8.92 15.48 7.70
C LEU A 229 9.54 15.39 9.10
N ASN A 230 10.63 16.13 9.31
CA ASN A 230 11.38 16.15 10.57
C ASN A 230 11.78 14.75 11.06
N GLY A 231 12.31 13.91 10.17
CA GLY A 231 12.77 12.56 10.49
C GLY A 231 11.69 11.48 10.47
N ASN A 232 10.41 11.85 10.46
CA ASN A 232 9.29 10.91 10.39
C ASN A 232 8.70 10.85 8.97
N SER A 233 8.46 9.65 8.47
CA SER A 233 7.81 9.47 7.16
C SER A 233 6.30 9.32 7.30
N TYR A 234 5.55 10.03 6.45
CA TYR A 234 4.09 10.02 6.40
C TYR A 234 3.63 9.73 4.97
N TYR A 235 2.44 9.14 4.82
CA TYR A 235 1.82 8.93 3.52
C TYR A 235 0.56 9.77 3.36
N PHE A 236 0.56 10.64 2.35
CA PHE A 236 -0.58 11.45 1.95
C PHE A 236 -1.15 10.87 0.65
N ALA A 237 -2.41 10.44 0.65
CA ALA A 237 -3.02 9.91 -0.57
C ALA A 237 -3.20 11.01 -1.63
N ASN A 238 -3.70 10.67 -2.82
CA ASN A 238 -3.90 11.63 -3.93
C ASN A 238 -4.87 12.78 -3.59
N ASP A 239 -5.75 12.57 -2.60
CA ASP A 239 -6.62 13.62 -2.04
C ASP A 239 -5.93 14.50 -0.99
N GLY A 240 -4.66 14.24 -0.67
CA GLY A 240 -3.84 14.96 0.31
C GLY A 240 -4.06 14.53 1.75
N ILE A 241 -4.97 13.60 2.01
CA ILE A 241 -5.27 13.14 3.37
C ILE A 241 -4.13 12.23 3.84
N MET A 242 -3.59 12.52 5.02
CA MET A 242 -2.65 11.64 5.71
C MET A 242 -3.33 10.31 6.07
N ARG A 243 -2.74 9.19 5.67
CA ARG A 243 -3.26 7.85 5.95
C ARG A 243 -2.54 7.21 7.13
N THR A 244 -3.24 6.31 7.79
CA THR A 244 -2.74 5.44 8.88
C THR A 244 -2.97 3.97 8.50
N GLY A 245 -2.44 3.04 9.28
CA GLY A 245 -2.54 1.60 9.05
C GLY A 245 -1.74 1.13 7.83
N TRP A 246 -2.15 -0.01 7.27
CA TRP A 246 -1.54 -0.59 6.07
C TRP A 246 -1.90 0.20 4.82
N GLN A 247 -0.90 0.76 4.14
CA GLN A 247 -1.08 1.52 2.90
C GLN A 247 -0.19 0.98 1.80
N GLU A 248 -0.75 0.84 0.61
CA GLU A 248 0.01 0.47 -0.60
C GLU A 248 0.77 1.69 -1.11
N VAL A 249 2.08 1.70 -0.87
CA VAL A 249 2.96 2.83 -1.23
C VAL A 249 3.64 2.63 -2.57
N VAL A 250 3.72 1.38 -3.04
CA VAL A 250 4.20 0.97 -4.36
C VAL A 250 3.33 -0.21 -4.80
N LYS A 251 3.10 -0.39 -6.11
CA LYS A 251 2.21 -1.44 -6.65
C LYS A 251 2.51 -2.81 -6.02
N GLY A 252 1.52 -3.40 -5.34
CA GLY A 252 1.58 -4.68 -4.64
C GLY A 252 2.37 -4.67 -3.33
N ARG A 253 2.81 -3.51 -2.83
CA ARG A 253 3.73 -3.38 -1.69
C ARG A 253 3.21 -2.40 -0.65
N LYS A 254 3.06 -2.89 0.58
CA LYS A 254 2.46 -2.13 1.68
C LYS A 254 3.50 -1.72 2.71
N SER A 255 3.32 -0.52 3.26
CA SER A 255 3.98 -0.04 4.48
C SER A 255 2.92 0.16 5.56
N TYR A 256 3.34 0.16 6.82
CA TYR A 256 2.44 0.40 7.95
C TYR A 256 2.72 1.76 8.58
N PHE A 257 1.66 2.52 8.83
CA PHE A 257 1.69 3.82 9.48
C PHE A 257 0.91 3.72 10.80
N ASP A 258 1.47 4.18 11.91
CA ASP A 258 0.77 4.11 13.20
C ASP A 258 -0.43 5.08 13.27
N SER A 259 -1.09 5.13 14.44
CA SER A 259 -2.22 6.03 14.70
C SER A 259 -1.87 7.52 14.56
N ASN A 260 -0.59 7.88 14.68
CA ASN A 260 -0.09 9.23 14.46
C ASN A 260 0.28 9.48 12.98
N GLY A 261 0.21 8.46 12.13
CA GLY A 261 0.58 8.50 10.71
C GLY A 261 2.07 8.30 10.45
N VAL A 262 2.86 7.93 11.48
CA VAL A 262 4.30 7.71 11.33
C VAL A 262 4.55 6.31 10.77
N MET A 263 5.28 6.24 9.67
CA MET A 263 5.70 4.99 9.04
C MET A 263 6.59 4.19 9.99
N LYS A 264 6.25 2.91 10.19
CA LYS A 264 7.05 1.98 10.98
C LYS A 264 8.07 1.27 10.11
N ILE A 265 9.17 0.88 10.74
CA ILE A 265 10.29 0.15 10.13
C ILE A 265 10.77 -0.95 11.09
N LYS A 266 11.63 -1.84 10.60
CA LYS A 266 12.19 -3.02 11.29
C LYS A 266 11.08 -3.95 11.81
N TRP A 267 11.40 -4.74 12.83
CA TRP A 267 10.48 -5.67 13.48
C TRP A 267 9.27 -4.95 14.08
N GLN A 268 8.07 -5.38 13.70
CA GLN A 268 6.82 -4.85 14.23
C GLN A 268 5.83 -5.99 14.49
N VAL A 269 5.02 -5.85 15.53
CA VAL A 269 3.86 -6.70 15.79
C VAL A 269 2.61 -5.87 15.52
N ILE A 270 1.83 -6.29 14.53
CA ILE A 270 0.63 -5.60 14.06
C ILE A 270 -0.49 -6.63 14.03
N ASP A 271 -1.57 -6.39 14.79
CA ASP A 271 -2.72 -7.30 14.91
C ASP A 271 -2.31 -8.74 15.27
N GLY A 272 -1.36 -8.89 16.20
CA GLY A 272 -0.83 -10.18 16.66
C GLY A 272 0.11 -10.88 15.68
N LYS A 273 0.40 -10.29 14.51
CA LYS A 273 1.27 -10.85 13.47
C LYS A 273 2.60 -10.11 13.44
N LYS A 274 3.71 -10.84 13.26
CA LYS A 274 5.06 -10.27 13.21
C LYS A 274 5.47 -9.99 11.77
N TYR A 275 5.97 -8.78 11.54
CA TYR A 275 6.44 -8.28 10.24
C TYR A 275 7.86 -7.72 10.38
N TYR A 276 8.59 -7.68 9.28
CA TYR A 276 9.78 -6.85 9.16
C TYR A 276 9.56 -5.80 8.08
N LEU A 277 9.48 -4.54 8.48
CA LEU A 277 9.31 -3.40 7.58
C LEU A 277 10.70 -2.88 7.19
N ASN A 278 10.98 -2.76 5.91
CA ASN A 278 12.32 -2.41 5.42
C ASN A 278 12.79 -1.04 6.00
N PRO A 279 13.98 -0.93 6.63
CA PRO A 279 14.46 0.32 7.21
C PRO A 279 14.63 1.48 6.22
N LEU A 280 14.85 1.19 4.94
CA LEU A 280 15.09 2.19 3.91
C LEU A 280 13.80 2.77 3.34
N ASN A 281 12.77 1.94 3.16
CA ASN A 281 11.55 2.34 2.44
C ASN A 281 10.23 1.98 3.12
N GLY A 282 10.25 1.34 4.30
CA GLY A 282 9.08 0.98 5.10
C GLY A 282 8.25 -0.19 4.59
N VAL A 283 8.56 -0.72 3.40
CA VAL A 283 7.78 -1.80 2.78
C VAL A 283 7.97 -3.09 3.57
N ALA A 284 6.88 -3.81 3.85
CA ALA A 284 6.94 -5.13 4.47
C ALA A 284 7.73 -6.11 3.60
N LEU A 285 8.74 -6.73 4.20
CA LEU A 285 9.48 -7.82 3.58
C LEU A 285 8.59 -9.05 3.44
N TRP A 286 8.91 -9.87 2.44
CA TRP A 286 8.17 -11.06 2.04
C TRP A 286 9.19 -12.06 1.48
N ASN A 287 8.80 -13.33 1.37
CA ASN A 287 9.64 -14.43 0.92
C ASN A 287 10.88 -14.63 1.81
N TRP A 288 11.90 -15.33 1.31
CA TRP A 288 13.18 -15.53 1.97
C TRP A 288 13.91 -14.22 2.22
N GLN A 289 14.36 -14.02 3.45
CA GLN A 289 15.14 -12.85 3.86
C GLN A 289 16.30 -13.29 4.75
N TYR A 290 17.44 -12.62 4.61
CA TYR A 290 18.58 -12.78 5.48
C TYR A 290 18.76 -11.50 6.29
N LEU A 291 18.53 -11.59 7.60
CA LEU A 291 18.52 -10.46 8.53
C LEU A 291 19.40 -10.80 9.73
N ASP A 292 20.35 -9.93 10.05
CA ASP A 292 21.22 -10.06 11.23
C ASP A 292 21.86 -11.47 11.37
N GLY A 293 22.36 -12.01 10.26
CA GLY A 293 23.01 -13.33 10.23
C GLY A 293 22.06 -14.54 10.15
N ASN A 294 20.75 -14.31 10.17
CA ASN A 294 19.74 -15.35 10.27
C ASN A 294 18.80 -15.38 9.06
N LYS A 295 18.36 -16.58 8.66
CA LYS A 295 17.44 -16.77 7.54
C LYS A 295 16.00 -16.86 8.04
N TYR A 296 15.12 -16.02 7.48
CA TYR A 296 13.70 -15.94 7.79
C TYR A 296 12.87 -16.18 6.52
N TYR A 297 11.63 -16.58 6.70
CA TYR A 297 10.66 -16.63 5.61
C TYR A 297 9.39 -15.87 6.00
N PHE A 298 9.05 -14.89 5.17
CA PHE A 298 7.82 -14.11 5.30
C PHE A 298 6.86 -14.56 4.20
N GLY A 299 5.57 -14.73 4.52
CA GLY A 299 4.58 -15.07 3.51
C GLY A 299 4.38 -13.95 2.48
N PRO A 300 3.61 -14.20 1.40
CA PRO A 300 3.20 -13.15 0.45
C PRO A 300 2.40 -12.02 1.12
N ASP A 301 1.78 -12.31 2.25
CA ASP A 301 1.09 -11.39 3.16
C ASP A 301 2.06 -10.54 4.02
N GLY A 302 3.37 -10.78 3.92
CA GLY A 302 4.44 -10.14 4.71
C GLY A 302 4.57 -10.69 6.13
N VAL A 303 3.79 -11.70 6.51
CA VAL A 303 3.76 -12.25 7.87
C VAL A 303 4.91 -13.23 8.05
N LEU A 304 5.68 -13.09 9.12
CA LEU A 304 6.74 -14.03 9.48
C LEU A 304 6.15 -15.44 9.68
N ARG A 305 6.75 -16.44 9.04
CA ARG A 305 6.36 -17.84 9.23
C ARG A 305 7.18 -18.49 10.34
N THR A 306 6.52 -19.35 11.11
CA THR A 306 7.09 -20.14 12.21
C THR A 306 6.62 -21.60 12.09
N GLY A 307 7.25 -22.51 12.83
CA GLY A 307 6.96 -23.94 12.79
C GLY A 307 7.35 -24.60 11.46
N LEU A 308 6.74 -25.76 11.19
CA LEU A 308 6.93 -26.48 9.94
C LEU A 308 6.15 -25.80 8.80
N GLN A 309 6.84 -25.47 7.71
CA GLN A 309 6.28 -24.73 6.59
C GLN A 309 6.72 -25.34 5.26
N THR A 310 5.80 -25.40 4.30
CA THR A 310 6.12 -25.76 2.92
C THR A 310 6.40 -24.48 2.12
N VAL A 311 7.58 -24.41 1.51
CA VAL A 311 8.00 -23.30 0.64
C VAL A 311 8.42 -23.88 -0.70
N GLY A 312 7.63 -23.59 -1.75
CA GLY A 312 7.76 -24.31 -3.02
C GLY A 312 7.44 -25.79 -2.83
N ASN A 313 8.37 -26.67 -3.18
CA ASN A 313 8.21 -28.13 -3.05
C ASN A 313 8.90 -28.70 -1.80
N GLU A 314 9.52 -27.85 -0.98
CA GLU A 314 10.36 -28.25 0.14
C GLU A 314 9.73 -27.84 1.47
N LYS A 315 10.04 -28.60 2.52
CA LYS A 315 9.58 -28.31 3.89
C LYS A 315 10.75 -27.80 4.72
N TYR A 316 10.49 -26.77 5.50
CA TYR A 316 11.46 -26.08 6.37
C TYR A 316 10.86 -25.95 7.77
N TYR A 317 11.72 -25.87 8.79
CA TYR A 317 11.29 -25.58 10.15
C TYR A 317 11.82 -24.25 10.62
N PHE A 318 10.92 -23.37 11.05
CA PHE A 318 11.24 -22.07 11.59
C PHE A 318 10.94 -22.07 13.09
N GLY A 319 11.86 -21.59 13.93
CA GLY A 319 11.62 -21.46 15.36
C GLY A 319 10.49 -20.47 15.67
N ASN A 320 10.09 -20.37 16.95
CA ASN A 320 9.14 -19.36 17.41
C ASN A 320 9.66 -17.92 17.24
N ASP A 321 10.99 -17.77 17.16
CA ASP A 321 11.68 -16.54 16.79
C ASP A 321 11.64 -16.24 15.26
N GLY A 322 11.21 -17.22 14.46
CA GLY A 322 11.14 -17.20 13.01
C GLY A 322 12.44 -17.59 12.30
N ILE A 323 13.49 -17.95 13.04
CA ILE A 323 14.77 -18.33 12.45
C ILE A 323 14.65 -19.74 11.87
N MET A 324 15.06 -19.92 10.62
CA MET A 324 15.13 -21.23 9.98
C MET A 324 16.13 -22.12 10.73
N ARG A 325 15.70 -23.31 11.13
CA ARG A 325 16.52 -24.31 11.82
C ARG A 325 17.05 -25.36 10.84
N THR A 326 18.21 -25.91 11.19
CA THR A 326 18.84 -27.06 10.53
C THR A 326 19.07 -28.17 11.55
N GLY A 327 19.51 -29.35 11.10
CA GLY A 327 19.73 -30.52 11.94
C GLY A 327 18.43 -31.12 12.48
N TRP A 328 18.53 -31.83 13.59
CA TRP A 328 17.40 -32.52 14.22
C TRP A 328 16.50 -31.57 15.01
N GLN A 329 15.25 -31.42 14.57
CA GLN A 329 14.25 -30.56 15.20
C GLN A 329 13.04 -31.37 15.66
N GLU A 330 12.52 -31.04 16.85
CA GLU A 330 11.26 -31.59 17.34
C GLU A 330 10.09 -30.87 16.65
N VAL A 331 9.41 -31.58 15.75
CA VAL A 331 8.31 -31.01 14.95
C VAL A 331 6.94 -31.27 15.56
N VAL A 332 6.84 -32.29 16.41
CA VAL A 332 5.67 -32.65 17.23
C VAL A 332 6.21 -33.23 18.54
N LYS A 333 5.48 -33.12 19.66
CA LYS A 333 5.94 -33.60 20.97
C LYS A 333 6.52 -35.03 20.89
N GLY A 334 7.79 -35.17 21.26
CA GLY A 334 8.57 -36.41 21.23
C GLY A 334 9.02 -36.87 19.84
N ARG A 335 8.65 -36.19 18.75
CA ARG A 335 8.88 -36.63 17.37
C ARG A 335 9.76 -35.66 16.61
N ARG A 336 10.88 -36.17 16.09
CA ARG A 336 11.92 -35.36 15.44
C ARG A 336 11.97 -35.62 13.94
N SER A 337 12.27 -34.56 13.19
CA SER A 337 12.65 -34.61 11.77
C SER A 337 14.04 -34.02 11.60
N TYR A 338 14.73 -34.40 10.53
CA TYR A 338 16.04 -33.86 10.20
C TYR A 338 15.95 -32.87 9.05
N PHE A 339 16.60 -31.72 9.19
CA PHE A 339 16.70 -30.66 8.20
C PHE A 339 18.17 -30.52 7.80
N ASP A 340 18.49 -30.51 6.52
CA ASP A 340 19.89 -30.38 6.09
C ASP A 340 20.47 -28.97 6.31
N ASN A 341 21.71 -28.76 5.88
CA ASN A 341 22.39 -27.48 6.00
C ASN A 341 21.70 -26.33 5.24
N ASN A 342 20.88 -26.65 4.24
CA ASN A 342 20.05 -25.68 3.53
C ASN A 342 18.69 -25.44 4.21
N GLY A 343 18.38 -26.21 5.26
CA GLY A 343 17.13 -26.19 6.00
C GLY A 343 16.04 -27.10 5.42
N VAL A 344 16.36 -27.92 4.41
CA VAL A 344 15.36 -28.77 3.75
C VAL A 344 15.14 -30.04 4.57
N MET A 345 13.88 -30.31 4.89
CA MET A 345 13.47 -31.52 5.60
C MET A 345 13.79 -32.76 4.76
N LYS A 346 14.54 -33.70 5.34
CA LYS A 346 14.85 -34.98 4.70
C LYS A 346 13.77 -36.02 4.98
N ILE A 347 13.70 -36.98 4.06
CA ILE A 347 12.76 -38.11 4.08
C ILE A 347 13.48 -39.39 3.63
N LYS A 348 12.82 -40.53 3.84
CA LYS A 348 13.30 -41.90 3.59
C LYS A 348 14.63 -42.19 4.30
N TRP A 349 15.39 -43.16 3.80
CA TRP A 349 16.70 -43.53 4.30
C TRP A 349 17.67 -42.35 4.27
N GLN A 350 18.28 -42.05 5.42
CA GLN A 350 19.30 -41.02 5.57
C GLN A 350 20.44 -41.52 6.46
N VAL A 351 21.67 -41.14 6.12
CA VAL A 351 22.85 -41.32 6.97
C VAL A 351 23.17 -39.97 7.60
N ILE A 352 23.08 -39.88 8.93
CA ILE A 352 23.31 -38.64 9.69
C ILE A 352 24.29 -39.00 10.81
N ASP A 353 25.44 -38.34 10.83
CA ASP A 353 26.53 -38.59 11.79
C ASP A 353 26.92 -40.07 11.88
N GLY A 354 27.04 -40.74 10.73
CA GLY A 354 27.39 -42.16 10.62
C GLY A 354 26.28 -43.15 11.00
N LYS A 355 25.10 -42.67 11.41
CA LYS A 355 23.96 -43.50 11.80
C LYS A 355 22.87 -43.49 10.73
N ARG A 356 22.20 -44.63 10.53
CA ARG A 356 21.14 -44.81 9.54
C ARG A 356 19.76 -44.64 10.17
N TYR A 357 18.96 -43.74 9.59
CA TYR A 357 17.59 -43.44 9.99
C TYR A 357 16.66 -43.63 8.81
N TYR A 358 15.38 -43.90 9.09
CA TYR A 358 14.32 -43.77 8.10
C TYR A 358 13.36 -42.66 8.53
N LEU A 359 13.33 -41.58 7.75
CA LEU A 359 12.44 -40.45 7.95
C LEU A 359 11.17 -40.66 7.14
N ASN A 360 9.99 -40.60 7.75
CA ASN A 360 8.74 -40.92 7.07
C ASN A 360 8.51 -40.03 5.83
N PRO A 361 8.18 -40.58 4.65
CA PRO A 361 8.05 -39.79 3.41
C PRO A 361 6.89 -38.80 3.41
N LEU A 362 5.86 -38.98 4.26
CA LEU A 362 4.71 -38.08 4.33
C LEU A 362 4.99 -36.88 5.25
N ASN A 363 5.59 -37.11 6.41
CA ASN A 363 5.72 -36.11 7.47
C ASN A 363 7.16 -35.84 7.95
N GLY A 364 8.16 -36.58 7.46
CA GLY A 364 9.58 -36.42 7.76
C GLY A 364 10.02 -36.90 9.14
N VAL A 365 9.10 -37.42 9.97
CA VAL A 365 9.41 -37.86 11.32
C VAL A 365 10.24 -39.16 11.28
N SER A 366 11.28 -39.24 12.09
CA SER A 366 12.07 -40.48 12.25
C SER A 366 11.21 -41.62 12.78
N LEU A 367 11.32 -42.80 12.16
CA LEU A 367 10.65 -44.00 12.63
C LEU A 367 11.36 -44.64 13.82
N TRP A 368 10.60 -45.44 14.58
CA TRP A 368 11.03 -46.19 15.75
C TRP A 368 10.46 -47.60 15.72
N TYR A 369 11.13 -48.50 16.44
CA TYR A 369 10.73 -49.89 16.68
C TYR A 369 10.45 -50.65 15.38
N TRP A 370 9.56 -51.64 15.44
CA TRP A 370 9.19 -52.47 14.30
C TRP A 370 8.53 -51.65 13.19
N GLN A 371 9.08 -51.75 11.99
CA GLN A 371 8.56 -51.12 10.78
C GLN A 371 8.66 -52.09 9.60
N GLU A 372 7.69 -52.05 8.71
CA GLU A 372 7.73 -52.76 7.44
C GLU A 372 7.88 -51.75 6.30
N LEU A 373 8.99 -51.86 5.56
CA LEU A 373 9.38 -50.94 4.50
C LEU A 373 9.73 -51.75 3.25
N ASP A 374 9.04 -51.48 2.16
CA ASP A 374 9.27 -52.13 0.86
C ASP A 374 9.31 -53.69 0.95
N GLY A 375 8.42 -54.27 1.78
CA GLY A 375 8.29 -55.71 1.98
C GLY A 375 9.29 -56.33 2.99
N ASN A 376 10.21 -55.54 3.54
CA ASN A 376 11.18 -55.97 4.54
C ASN A 376 10.84 -55.43 5.92
N LYS A 377 11.09 -56.23 6.97
CA LYS A 377 10.93 -55.79 8.37
C LYS A 377 12.24 -55.23 8.91
N TYR A 378 12.14 -54.13 9.64
CA TYR A 378 13.26 -53.43 10.27
C TYR A 378 12.90 -53.17 11.73
N TYR A 379 13.92 -53.05 12.58
CA TYR A 379 13.75 -52.57 13.94
C TYR A 379 14.61 -51.34 14.18
N PHE A 380 13.97 -50.23 14.53
CA PHE A 380 14.63 -48.98 14.88
C PHE A 380 14.67 -48.83 16.41
N GLY A 381 15.77 -48.29 16.96
CA GLY A 381 15.83 -47.93 18.37
C GLY A 381 14.94 -46.74 18.72
N ASN A 382 14.79 -46.46 20.02
CA ASN A 382 14.16 -45.22 20.50
C ASN A 382 14.95 -43.94 20.11
N ASP A 383 16.21 -44.12 19.69
CA ASP A 383 17.09 -43.12 19.10
C ASP A 383 16.80 -42.88 17.60
N GLY A 384 15.95 -43.69 16.96
CA GLY A 384 15.64 -43.61 15.53
C GLY A 384 16.60 -44.38 14.63
N VAL A 385 17.62 -45.03 15.20
CA VAL A 385 18.67 -45.70 14.43
C VAL A 385 18.22 -47.13 14.11
N VAL A 386 18.34 -47.54 12.85
CA VAL A 386 18.08 -48.94 12.47
C VAL A 386 19.08 -49.88 13.15
N ARG A 387 18.59 -50.97 13.74
CA ARG A 387 19.45 -52.01 14.35
C ARG A 387 19.95 -52.97 13.29
N THR A 388 21.17 -53.44 13.49
CA THR A 388 21.85 -54.44 12.66
C THR A 388 22.49 -55.50 13.57
N GLY A 389 22.89 -56.63 13.00
CA GLY A 389 23.46 -57.77 13.71
C GLY A 389 22.47 -58.44 14.66
N TRP A 390 23.01 -59.18 15.62
CA TRP A 390 22.25 -59.85 16.67
C TRP A 390 21.58 -58.87 17.63
N GLN A 391 20.28 -59.03 17.85
CA GLN A 391 19.49 -58.19 18.75
C GLN A 391 18.54 -59.05 19.60
N ILE A 392 18.33 -58.64 20.85
CA ILE A 392 17.30 -59.21 21.73
C ILE A 392 16.20 -58.17 21.89
N ILE A 393 14.99 -58.52 21.45
CA ILE A 393 13.81 -57.63 21.49
C ILE A 393 12.69 -58.41 22.16
N ASP A 394 12.17 -57.88 23.27
CA ASP A 394 11.12 -58.52 24.08
C ASP A 394 11.44 -59.99 24.45
N GLY A 395 12.71 -60.26 24.80
CA GLY A 395 13.19 -61.60 25.19
C GLY A 395 13.44 -62.57 24.04
N LYS A 396 13.21 -62.15 22.79
CA LYS A 396 13.42 -62.97 21.58
C LYS A 396 14.68 -62.53 20.84
N LYS A 397 15.44 -63.49 20.32
CA LYS A 397 16.71 -63.26 19.61
C LYS A 397 16.47 -63.20 18.09
N TYR A 398 16.92 -62.10 17.47
CA TYR A 398 16.80 -61.77 16.06
C TYR A 398 18.18 -61.49 15.47
N TYR A 399 18.30 -61.64 14.15
CA TYR A 399 19.42 -61.11 13.39
C TYR A 399 18.91 -60.14 12.33
N PHE A 400 19.53 -58.96 12.27
CA PHE A 400 19.26 -57.96 11.24
C PHE A 400 20.50 -57.82 10.34
N ASN A 401 20.31 -57.91 9.03
CA ASN A 401 21.36 -57.81 8.03
C ASN A 401 22.07 -56.43 8.09
N PRO A 402 23.24 -56.27 7.46
CA PRO A 402 23.93 -54.97 7.41
C PRO A 402 23.08 -53.84 6.81
N ASP A 403 22.14 -54.17 5.92
CA ASP A 403 21.17 -53.22 5.38
C ASP A 403 20.02 -52.88 6.35
N GLY A 404 19.91 -53.59 7.47
CA GLY A 404 18.91 -53.45 8.53
C GLY A 404 17.70 -54.37 8.39
N SER A 405 17.59 -55.13 7.29
CA SER A 405 16.47 -56.05 7.07
C SER A 405 16.54 -57.23 8.04
N MET A 406 15.40 -57.65 8.58
CA MET A 406 15.29 -58.78 9.50
C MET A 406 15.47 -60.10 8.75
N GLN A 407 16.38 -60.96 9.22
CA GLN A 407 16.61 -62.26 8.62
C GLN A 407 15.44 -63.22 8.87
N GLN A 408 15.17 -64.06 7.87
CA GLN A 408 14.20 -65.15 7.94
C GLN A 408 14.78 -66.38 7.25
N ARG A 409 14.31 -67.57 7.63
CA ARG A 409 14.71 -68.86 7.08
C ARG A 409 16.20 -69.14 7.32
N TRP A 410 16.78 -70.03 6.51
CA TRP A 410 18.17 -70.44 6.61
C TRP A 410 19.13 -69.26 6.35
N GLU A 411 20.16 -69.14 7.18
CA GLU A 411 21.24 -68.16 6.99
C GLU A 411 22.54 -68.69 7.60
N GLU A 412 23.66 -68.42 6.93
CA GLU A 412 25.00 -68.71 7.44
C GLU A 412 25.62 -67.43 8.00
N LEU A 413 25.97 -67.43 9.28
CA LEU A 413 26.57 -66.29 9.97
C LEU A 413 27.85 -66.74 10.68
N ASP A 414 28.97 -66.09 10.36
CA ASP A 414 30.29 -66.37 10.93
C ASP A 414 30.64 -67.88 10.92
N GLY A 415 30.35 -68.56 9.79
CA GLY A 415 30.61 -70.00 9.58
C GLY A 415 29.65 -70.95 10.29
N ASN A 416 28.60 -70.43 10.93
CA ASN A 416 27.57 -71.22 11.61
C ASN A 416 26.23 -71.10 10.89
N MET A 417 25.52 -72.21 10.73
CA MET A 417 24.19 -72.24 10.12
C MET A 417 23.11 -72.00 11.17
N TYR A 418 22.17 -71.12 10.86
CA TYR A 418 21.00 -70.80 11.69
C TYR A 418 19.72 -70.95 10.88
N TYR A 419 18.60 -71.17 11.57
CA TYR A 419 17.28 -71.07 10.96
C TYR A 419 16.40 -70.08 11.73
N PHE A 420 15.94 -69.05 11.03
CA PHE A 420 15.05 -68.03 11.55
C PHE A 420 13.60 -68.32 11.14
N GLY A 421 12.66 -68.20 12.07
CA GLY A 421 11.24 -68.30 11.76
C GLY A 421 10.75 -67.19 10.84
N PHE A 422 9.54 -67.33 10.30
CA PHE A 422 8.85 -66.23 9.60
C PHE A 422 8.57 -65.02 10.53
N ASP A 423 8.59 -65.23 11.84
CA ASP A 423 8.53 -64.15 12.82
C ASP A 423 9.90 -63.49 13.05
N GLY A 424 10.98 -64.00 12.44
CA GLY A 424 12.36 -63.50 12.53
C GLY A 424 13.16 -64.04 13.72
N THR A 425 12.56 -64.86 14.57
CA THR A 425 13.24 -65.41 15.74
C THR A 425 14.13 -66.57 15.36
N VAL A 426 15.34 -66.63 15.92
CA VAL A 426 16.22 -67.80 15.75
C VAL A 426 15.58 -69.03 16.40
N ARG A 427 15.61 -70.17 15.72
CA ARG A 427 15.13 -71.45 16.25
C ARG A 427 16.23 -72.16 17.04
N THR A 428 15.81 -72.83 18.11
CA THR A 428 16.66 -73.66 18.98
C THR A 428 15.98 -75.02 19.21
N GLY A 429 16.74 -75.99 19.69
CA GLY A 429 16.28 -77.34 19.95
C GLY A 429 15.88 -78.10 18.68
N TRP A 430 15.02 -79.10 18.85
CA TRP A 430 14.47 -79.92 17.78
C TRP A 430 13.54 -79.13 16.87
N GLN A 431 13.77 -79.17 15.55
CA GLN A 431 12.95 -78.49 14.55
C GLN A 431 12.65 -79.41 13.37
N ASN A 432 11.41 -79.37 12.87
CA ASN A 432 11.04 -79.99 11.59
C ASN A 432 10.87 -78.90 10.53
N ILE A 433 11.70 -78.94 9.49
CA ILE A 433 11.72 -77.93 8.42
C ILE A 433 11.70 -78.68 7.09
N ASN A 434 10.62 -78.50 6.31
CA ASN A 434 10.40 -79.20 5.04
C ASN A 434 10.56 -80.73 5.18
N GLU A 435 9.84 -81.32 6.14
CA GLU A 435 9.82 -82.77 6.43
C GLU A 435 11.13 -83.37 6.98
N LYS A 436 12.18 -82.57 7.07
CA LYS A 436 13.49 -82.97 7.62
C LYS A 436 13.62 -82.52 9.07
N THR A 437 14.28 -83.34 9.89
CA THR A 437 14.50 -83.06 11.32
C THR A 437 15.90 -82.52 11.54
N TYR A 438 16.01 -81.40 12.25
CA TYR A 438 17.26 -80.72 12.58
C TYR A 438 17.31 -80.49 14.09
N TYR A 439 18.52 -80.31 14.62
CA TYR A 439 18.73 -79.85 15.98
C TYR A 439 19.63 -78.61 16.00
N PHE A 440 19.16 -77.58 16.67
CA PHE A 440 19.90 -76.34 16.90
C PHE A 440 20.26 -76.26 18.39
N ASN A 441 21.49 -75.90 18.73
CA ASN A 441 21.87 -75.76 20.14
C ASN A 441 21.19 -74.54 20.81
N GLY A 442 21.48 -74.30 22.09
CA GLY A 442 20.90 -73.18 22.86
C GLY A 442 21.18 -71.79 22.28
N ASP A 443 22.24 -71.64 21.48
CA ASP A 443 22.59 -70.39 20.80
C ASP A 443 21.94 -70.23 19.42
N GLY A 444 21.34 -71.31 18.91
CA GLY A 444 20.67 -71.39 17.61
C GLY A 444 21.53 -71.97 16.48
N VAL A 445 22.71 -72.51 16.79
CA VAL A 445 23.63 -73.08 15.79
C VAL A 445 23.19 -74.50 15.41
N LEU A 446 23.05 -74.77 14.11
CA LEU A 446 22.75 -76.10 13.58
C LEU A 446 23.85 -77.09 13.95
N GLN A 447 23.46 -78.20 14.55
CA GLN A 447 24.41 -79.27 14.90
C GLN A 447 24.60 -80.26 13.74
N LYS A 448 25.82 -80.80 13.64
CA LYS A 448 26.25 -81.78 12.63
C LYS A 448 27.09 -82.86 13.32
N GLY A 449 27.16 -84.05 12.73
CA GLY A 449 27.85 -85.21 13.28
C GLY A 449 27.09 -85.89 14.42
N ILE A 450 27.82 -86.58 15.30
CA ILE A 450 27.26 -87.24 16.49
C ILE A 450 27.06 -86.20 17.59
N VAL A 451 25.83 -86.11 18.12
CA VAL A 451 25.42 -85.13 19.13
C VAL A 451 24.61 -85.81 20.23
N GLU A 452 24.97 -85.59 21.50
CA GLU A 452 24.20 -86.08 22.64
C GLU A 452 23.14 -85.05 23.07
N ILE A 453 21.88 -85.47 23.15
CA ILE A 453 20.72 -84.64 23.49
C ILE A 453 19.87 -85.42 24.49
N ASP A 454 19.66 -84.86 25.68
CA ASP A 454 18.88 -85.45 26.77
C ASP A 454 19.26 -86.92 27.09
N GLY A 455 20.56 -87.23 27.06
CA GLY A 455 21.12 -88.56 27.37
C GLY A 455 21.02 -89.59 26.24
N LYS A 456 20.66 -89.18 25.03
CA LYS A 456 20.65 -90.02 23.82
C LYS A 456 21.56 -89.43 22.74
N SER A 457 22.26 -90.28 22.01
CA SER A 457 23.12 -89.85 20.90
C SER A 457 22.37 -89.94 19.57
N TYR A 458 22.52 -88.91 18.75
CA TYR A 458 21.90 -88.78 17.42
C TYR A 458 22.98 -88.45 16.39
N TYR A 459 22.77 -88.83 15.13
CA TYR A 459 23.65 -88.46 14.03
C TYR A 459 22.95 -87.51 13.06
N PHE A 460 23.58 -86.37 12.81
CA PHE A 460 23.18 -85.38 11.81
C PHE A 460 24.21 -85.35 10.68
N ASN A 461 23.75 -85.45 9.43
CA ASN A 461 24.65 -85.50 8.28
C ASN A 461 25.33 -84.14 7.98
N GLU A 462 26.09 -84.05 6.88
CA GLU A 462 26.82 -82.82 6.50
C GLU A 462 25.91 -81.59 6.26
N TYR A 463 24.61 -81.82 6.00
CA TYR A 463 23.58 -80.79 5.86
C TYR A 463 22.84 -80.51 7.19
N GLY A 464 23.17 -81.24 8.26
CA GLY A 464 22.55 -81.14 9.59
C GLY A 464 21.21 -81.87 9.71
N GLU A 465 20.87 -82.74 8.76
CA GLU A 465 19.63 -83.51 8.75
C GLU A 465 19.81 -84.78 9.58
N MET A 466 18.85 -85.08 10.47
CA MET A 466 18.90 -86.27 11.31
C MET A 466 18.59 -87.53 10.50
N GLU A 467 19.54 -88.47 10.53
CA GLU A 467 19.41 -89.77 9.89
C GLU A 467 18.55 -90.72 10.73
N ARG A 468 17.88 -91.70 10.09
CA ARG A 468 17.03 -92.73 10.72
C ARG A 468 17.08 -94.02 9.93
N ASN A 469 16.88 -95.17 10.59
CA ASN A 469 16.78 -96.49 9.96
C ASN A 469 17.93 -96.78 8.98
N THR A 470 19.15 -96.45 9.38
CA THR A 470 20.31 -96.53 8.49
C THR A 470 21.59 -96.83 9.27
N VAL A 471 22.64 -97.15 8.53
CA VAL A 471 24.00 -97.33 9.06
C VAL A 471 24.89 -96.27 8.40
N VAL A 472 25.57 -95.47 9.21
CA VAL A 472 26.49 -94.42 8.75
C VAL A 472 27.94 -94.79 9.07
N GLY A 473 28.91 -93.95 8.69
CA GLY A 473 30.36 -94.27 8.70
C GLY A 473 30.87 -95.08 9.90
N ASN A 474 31.86 -95.95 9.65
CA ASN A 474 32.43 -96.90 10.62
C ASN A 474 31.44 -97.87 11.30
N GLY A 475 30.21 -98.00 10.79
CA GLY A 475 29.24 -98.99 11.27
C GLY A 475 28.28 -98.48 12.36
N VAL A 476 28.15 -97.16 12.53
CA VAL A 476 27.20 -96.55 13.47
C VAL A 476 25.76 -96.91 13.04
N ILE A 477 25.02 -97.63 13.88
CA ILE A 477 23.65 -98.09 13.62
C ILE A 477 22.64 -97.13 14.25
N ILE A 478 21.69 -96.65 13.45
CA ILE A 478 20.68 -95.66 13.84
C ILE A 478 19.28 -96.26 13.71
N ASP A 479 18.49 -96.21 14.77
CA ASP A 479 17.12 -96.74 14.82
C ASP A 479 16.08 -95.86 14.08
N GLU A 480 14.81 -96.27 14.13
CA GLU A 480 13.69 -95.54 13.51
C GLU A 480 13.41 -94.16 14.11
N ASN A 481 13.85 -93.93 15.35
CA ASN A 481 13.69 -92.67 16.07
C ASN A 481 14.90 -91.75 15.86
N GLY A 482 15.95 -92.22 15.18
CA GLY A 482 17.20 -91.49 14.94
C GLY A 482 18.25 -91.67 16.04
N VAL A 483 18.01 -92.56 17.01
CA VAL A 483 18.92 -92.80 18.13
C VAL A 483 20.02 -93.77 17.68
N ILE A 484 21.26 -93.43 17.99
CA ILE A 484 22.40 -94.33 17.81
C ILE A 484 22.30 -95.44 18.84
N ILE A 485 22.20 -96.68 18.37
CA ILE A 485 22.12 -97.89 19.21
C ILE A 485 23.42 -98.71 19.19
N ASP A 486 24.31 -98.44 18.24
CA ASP A 486 25.66 -98.97 18.17
C ASP A 486 26.57 -97.92 17.52
N PHE A 487 27.75 -97.67 18.10
CA PHE A 487 28.73 -96.71 17.58
C PHE A 487 29.69 -97.33 16.54
N GLY A 488 29.58 -98.63 16.26
CA GLY A 488 30.47 -99.34 15.33
C GLY A 488 31.86 -99.63 15.93
N GLU A 489 32.72 -100.28 15.15
CA GLU A 489 34.06 -100.66 15.61
C GLU A 489 35.06 -99.48 15.49
N GLY A 490 35.46 -98.92 16.64
CA GLY A 490 36.56 -97.95 16.76
C GLY A 490 36.12 -96.48 16.79
N MET A 491 35.89 -95.97 18.00
CA MET A 491 35.98 -94.53 18.33
C MET A 491 37.35 -94.20 18.90
#